data_AF-A0A9P9DCJ2-F1
#
_entry.id   AF-A0A9P9DCJ2-F1
#
_cell.length_a   1.000
_cell.length_b   1.000
_cell.length_c   1.000
_cell.angle_alpha   90.00
_cell.angle_beta   90.00
_cell.angle_gamma   90.00
#
_symmetry.space_group_name_H-M   'P 1'
#
loop_
_entity.id
_entity.type
_entity.pdbx_description
1 polymer ?
#
loop_
_entity_poly.entity_id
_entity_poly.type
_entity_poly.pdbx_seq_one_letter_code
_entity_poly.pdbx_strand_id
1 'polypeptide(L)'
;MAKADKLTNGIKFHSFRIPAVITTTTGRILAFAEGRRHNNRDYGDVNLGNPTPMNHGDYSQNGGDRLPSGKKTKKINTSWEGRRHLFLTQSTDDSKTWSDPVDITKQLTPSGWSWDAVGPGIGITLSLGEIVVPAQGRNISYQTLKGAGSEGTIAQTPNGKLYRNDRAGAADNYRKVARGSLNAFSSFVLDKGLPDPACEAATLLYNKKDANGPARVIFMNSVHKDSRRHMRVRISYDADAKKFNYRRKLSDAPISGVGFEGGYSSLTKTADRKIGALVKTDFYQTGGSEGDHRAIV
;
A
#
# COMPACT_ATOMS: atom_id res chain seq x y z
N MET A 1 -2.55 7.45 -22.71
CA MET A 1 -1.42 8.40 -22.59
C MET A 1 -0.55 8.31 -23.84
N ALA A 2 0.04 9.42 -24.31
CA ALA A 2 0.75 9.48 -25.61
C ALA A 2 2.03 8.60 -25.67
N LYS A 3 2.59 8.22 -24.52
CA LYS A 3 3.67 7.23 -24.38
C LYS A 3 3.31 6.31 -23.20
N ALA A 4 2.78 5.12 -23.51
CA ALA A 4 2.45 4.14 -22.47
C ALA A 4 3.71 3.38 -22.05
N ASP A 5 3.88 3.19 -20.74
CA ASP A 5 4.98 2.38 -20.19
C ASP A 5 4.86 0.92 -20.65
N LYS A 6 6.01 0.36 -21.02
CA LYS A 6 6.17 -1.03 -21.46
C LYS A 6 7.51 -1.56 -20.96
N LEU A 7 7.58 -2.87 -20.74
CA LEU A 7 8.85 -3.53 -20.46
C LEU A 7 9.76 -3.49 -21.69
N THR A 8 11.07 -3.71 -21.47
CA THR A 8 12.09 -3.76 -22.54
C THR A 8 11.81 -4.84 -23.59
N ASN A 9 11.16 -5.94 -23.20
CA ASN A 9 10.70 -7.00 -24.10
C ASN A 9 9.37 -6.67 -24.83
N GLY A 10 8.85 -5.45 -24.69
CA GLY A 10 7.65 -4.96 -25.40
C GLY A 10 6.32 -5.25 -24.72
N ILE A 11 6.29 -5.95 -23.58
CA ILE A 11 5.09 -6.20 -22.78
C ILE A 11 4.48 -4.87 -22.32
N LYS A 12 3.21 -4.64 -22.68
CA LYS A 12 2.40 -3.48 -22.31
C LYS A 12 1.43 -3.79 -21.17
N PHE A 13 0.95 -2.76 -20.49
CA PHE A 13 -0.05 -2.88 -19.44
C PHE A 13 -1.25 -1.99 -19.74
N HIS A 14 -2.45 -2.48 -19.42
CA HIS A 14 -3.68 -1.71 -19.48
C HIS A 14 -3.72 -0.65 -18.38
N SER A 15 -3.29 -1.02 -17.17
CA SER A 15 -3.36 -0.17 -15.97
C SER A 15 -2.18 -0.42 -15.04
N PHE A 16 -1.76 0.64 -14.34
CA PHE A 16 -0.85 0.56 -13.20
C PHE A 16 -1.60 0.90 -11.92
N ARG A 17 -1.39 0.10 -10.86
CA ARG A 17 -2.06 0.28 -9.56
C ARG A 17 -1.13 -0.10 -8.43
N ILE A 18 -1.59 0.13 -7.19
CA ILE A 18 -0.94 -0.35 -5.97
C ILE A 18 0.51 0.16 -5.86
N PRO A 19 0.68 1.48 -5.67
CA PRO A 19 2.00 2.10 -5.60
C PRO A 19 2.76 1.69 -4.33
N ALA A 20 4.08 1.56 -4.45
CA ALA A 20 5.01 1.59 -3.33
C ALA A 20 6.24 2.43 -3.71
N VAL A 21 6.72 3.28 -2.80
CA VAL A 21 7.92 4.10 -3.06
C VAL A 21 8.85 4.13 -1.86
N ILE A 22 10.14 3.91 -2.09
CA ILE A 22 11.19 4.00 -1.07
C ILE A 22 12.41 4.74 -1.63
N THR A 23 13.13 5.44 -0.75
CA THR A 23 14.41 6.05 -1.08
C THR A 23 15.49 5.21 -0.43
N THR A 24 16.45 4.71 -1.21
CA THR A 24 17.56 3.88 -0.71
C THR A 24 18.58 4.73 0.02
N THR A 25 19.53 4.07 0.69
CA THR A 25 20.63 4.75 1.40
C THR A 25 21.57 5.52 0.47
N THR A 26 21.59 5.21 -0.83
CA THR A 26 22.34 5.97 -1.85
C THR A 26 21.61 7.24 -2.29
N GLY A 27 20.35 7.43 -1.85
CA GLY A 27 19.47 8.51 -2.30
C GLY A 27 18.66 8.18 -3.55
N ARG A 28 18.82 6.98 -4.13
CA ARG A 28 18.00 6.51 -5.26
C ARG A 28 16.54 6.33 -4.83
N ILE A 29 15.60 6.77 -5.66
CA ILE A 29 14.16 6.53 -5.44
C ILE A 29 13.75 5.29 -6.24
N LEU A 30 13.13 4.32 -5.57
CA LEU A 30 12.53 3.14 -6.16
C LEU A 30 11.01 3.26 -6.12
N ALA A 31 10.38 3.20 -7.29
CA ALA A 31 8.93 3.23 -7.44
C ALA A 31 8.46 1.88 -7.99
N PHE A 32 7.48 1.27 -7.32
CA PHE A 32 6.88 0.00 -7.67
C PHE A 32 5.38 0.17 -7.90
N ALA A 33 4.83 -0.69 -8.76
CA ALA A 33 3.41 -0.76 -9.05
C ALA A 33 3.05 -2.17 -9.53
N GLU A 34 1.79 -2.56 -9.34
CA GLU A 34 1.19 -3.65 -10.11
C GLU A 34 0.97 -3.23 -11.56
N GLY A 35 1.60 -3.94 -12.48
CA GLY A 35 1.32 -3.84 -13.92
C GLY A 35 0.19 -4.79 -14.30
N ARG A 36 -1.01 -4.26 -14.56
CA ARG A 36 -2.20 -5.05 -14.90
C ARG A 36 -2.39 -5.12 -16.40
N ARG A 37 -2.27 -6.33 -16.96
CA ARG A 37 -1.99 -6.52 -18.38
C ARG A 37 -3.19 -6.22 -19.28
N HIS A 38 -4.38 -6.67 -18.90
CA HIS A 38 -5.54 -6.67 -19.79
C HIS A 38 -6.67 -5.73 -19.38
N ASN A 39 -6.79 -5.44 -18.08
CA ASN A 39 -7.86 -4.61 -17.53
C ASN A 39 -7.42 -4.02 -16.18
N ASN A 40 -8.34 -3.42 -15.45
CA ASN A 40 -8.06 -2.79 -14.16
C ASN A 40 -8.39 -3.64 -12.91
N ARG A 41 -8.65 -4.95 -13.08
CA ARG A 41 -9.12 -5.90 -12.04
C ARG A 41 -7.99 -6.47 -11.19
N ASP A 42 -8.33 -6.95 -10.00
CA ASP A 42 -7.39 -7.43 -8.97
C ASP A 42 -6.95 -8.90 -9.17
N TYR A 43 -7.30 -9.51 -10.31
CA TYR A 43 -7.02 -10.92 -10.66
C TYR A 43 -6.51 -11.05 -12.09
N GLY A 44 -6.05 -12.24 -12.47
CA GLY A 44 -5.55 -12.55 -13.81
C GLY A 44 -4.06 -12.25 -13.97
N ASP A 45 -3.65 -11.84 -15.18
CA ASP A 45 -2.26 -11.52 -15.52
C ASP A 45 -1.85 -10.15 -14.94
N VAL A 46 -1.29 -10.18 -13.73
CA VAL A 46 -0.83 -9.02 -12.96
C VAL A 46 0.64 -9.21 -12.58
N ASN A 47 1.50 -8.31 -13.05
CA ASN A 47 2.93 -8.34 -12.75
C ASN A 47 3.25 -7.54 -11.48
N LEU A 48 4.21 -8.05 -10.71
CA LEU A 48 4.48 -7.68 -9.32
C LEU A 48 5.13 -6.31 -9.07
N GLY A 49 4.74 -5.72 -7.93
CA GLY A 49 5.55 -4.88 -7.05
C GLY A 49 5.85 -5.62 -5.71
N ASN A 50 7.00 -5.37 -5.09
CA ASN A 50 7.54 -6.16 -3.97
C ASN A 50 7.30 -5.52 -2.59
N PRO A 51 6.93 -6.28 -1.52
CA PRO A 51 6.29 -7.60 -1.52
C PRO A 51 4.77 -7.46 -1.69
N THR A 52 4.17 -8.32 -2.49
CA THR A 52 2.71 -8.41 -2.68
C THR A 52 2.32 -9.87 -2.67
N PRO A 53 1.29 -10.31 -1.92
CA PRO A 53 0.88 -11.70 -1.98
C PRO A 53 0.35 -12.01 -3.37
N MET A 54 0.44 -13.24 -3.84
CA MET A 54 -0.09 -13.65 -5.14
C MET A 54 -0.97 -14.87 -5.00
N ASN A 55 -2.01 -14.99 -5.81
CA ASN A 55 -2.74 -16.23 -6.00
C ASN A 55 -2.44 -16.77 -7.40
N HIS A 56 -2.73 -18.06 -7.59
CA HIS A 56 -2.72 -18.63 -8.92
C HIS A 56 -3.71 -17.89 -9.83
N GLY A 57 -3.35 -17.70 -11.10
CA GLY A 57 -4.10 -16.86 -12.06
C GLY A 57 -5.53 -17.34 -12.35
N ASP A 58 -5.83 -18.60 -12.04
CA ASP A 58 -7.18 -19.18 -12.12
C ASP A 58 -8.09 -18.84 -10.94
N TYR A 59 -7.61 -18.12 -9.92
CA TYR A 59 -8.38 -17.81 -8.72
C TYR A 59 -8.68 -16.31 -8.61
N SER A 60 -9.81 -15.98 -8.00
CA SER A 60 -10.15 -14.62 -7.60
C SER A 60 -10.82 -14.63 -6.23
N GLN A 61 -10.93 -13.44 -5.60
CA GLN A 61 -11.48 -13.31 -4.26
C GLN A 61 -12.88 -13.95 -4.12
N ASN A 62 -13.72 -13.77 -5.14
CA ASN A 62 -15.10 -14.25 -5.13
C ASN A 62 -15.36 -15.43 -6.08
N GLY A 63 -14.44 -15.70 -7.00
CA GLY A 63 -14.64 -16.64 -8.10
C GLY A 63 -15.64 -16.11 -9.14
N GLY A 64 -15.74 -16.80 -10.28
CA GLY A 64 -16.68 -16.48 -11.35
C GLY A 64 -16.26 -15.35 -12.29
N ASP A 65 -15.17 -14.65 -11.96
CA ASP A 65 -14.56 -13.62 -12.80
C ASP A 65 -14.03 -14.20 -14.12
N ARG A 66 -14.21 -13.46 -15.23
CA ARG A 66 -13.85 -13.94 -16.57
C ARG A 66 -12.41 -13.55 -16.93
N LEU A 67 -11.58 -14.55 -17.20
CA LEU A 67 -10.21 -14.36 -17.69
C LEU A 67 -10.19 -14.03 -19.19
N PRO A 68 -9.08 -13.47 -19.72
CA PRO A 68 -8.93 -13.23 -21.17
C PRO A 68 -9.13 -14.49 -22.03
N SER A 69 -8.81 -15.67 -21.50
CA SER A 69 -9.07 -16.97 -22.15
C SER A 69 -10.55 -17.35 -22.23
N GLY A 70 -11.44 -16.58 -21.61
CA GLY A 70 -12.87 -16.88 -21.48
C GLY A 70 -13.22 -17.79 -20.29
N LYS A 71 -12.23 -18.44 -19.66
CA LYS A 71 -12.40 -19.27 -18.47
C LYS A 71 -12.85 -18.42 -17.26
N LYS A 72 -13.71 -19.00 -16.42
CA LYS A 72 -14.09 -18.40 -15.13
C LYS A 72 -13.11 -18.80 -14.03
N THR A 73 -12.76 -17.84 -13.17
CA THR A 73 -11.92 -18.11 -12.01
C THR A 73 -12.65 -18.94 -10.96
N LYS A 74 -11.89 -19.72 -10.19
CA LYS A 74 -12.34 -20.36 -8.96
C LYS A 74 -12.27 -19.37 -7.81
N LYS A 75 -13.10 -19.57 -6.78
CA LYS A 75 -13.00 -18.77 -5.55
C LYS A 75 -11.76 -19.17 -4.75
N ILE A 76 -11.04 -18.18 -4.24
CA ILE A 76 -9.94 -18.37 -3.29
C ILE A 76 -10.42 -19.22 -2.10
N ASN A 77 -9.61 -20.21 -1.73
CA ASN A 77 -9.93 -21.17 -0.67
C ASN A 77 -8.65 -21.61 0.08
N THR A 78 -8.80 -22.54 1.01
CA THR A 78 -7.72 -22.97 1.91
C THR A 78 -6.74 -23.96 1.29
N SER A 79 -7.00 -24.46 0.07
CA SER A 79 -6.06 -25.34 -0.63
C SER A 79 -4.77 -24.61 -0.96
N TRP A 80 -3.66 -25.34 -1.08
CA TRP A 80 -2.38 -24.73 -1.43
C TRP A 80 -2.44 -24.00 -2.78
N GLU A 81 -3.11 -24.55 -3.78
CA GLU A 81 -3.25 -23.88 -5.09
C GLU A 81 -4.16 -22.63 -5.01
N GLY A 82 -5.25 -22.72 -4.24
CA GLY A 82 -6.32 -21.71 -4.22
C GLY A 82 -6.14 -20.58 -3.23
N ARG A 83 -5.14 -20.65 -2.33
CA ARG A 83 -4.86 -19.59 -1.36
C ARG A 83 -3.99 -18.49 -1.95
N ARG A 84 -3.92 -17.35 -1.27
CA ARG A 84 -2.86 -16.36 -1.48
C ARG A 84 -1.57 -16.82 -0.80
N HIS A 85 -0.49 -16.61 -1.53
CA HIS A 85 0.88 -16.91 -1.17
C HIS A 85 1.65 -15.62 -0.95
N LEU A 86 2.54 -15.63 0.02
CA LEU A 86 3.45 -14.52 0.30
C LEU A 86 4.81 -14.85 -0.31
N PHE A 87 5.30 -13.96 -1.17
CA PHE A 87 6.61 -14.07 -1.80
C PHE A 87 7.55 -12.96 -1.33
N LEU A 88 8.85 -13.27 -1.32
CA LEU A 88 9.93 -12.32 -1.05
C LEU A 88 10.90 -12.30 -2.22
N THR A 89 11.24 -11.11 -2.71
CA THR A 89 12.41 -10.86 -3.55
C THR A 89 13.23 -9.73 -2.94
N GLN A 90 14.53 -9.69 -3.24
CA GLN A 90 15.44 -8.69 -2.70
C GLN A 90 16.45 -8.24 -3.74
N SER A 91 16.95 -7.03 -3.56
CA SER A 91 18.10 -6.49 -4.26
C SER A 91 19.17 -6.13 -3.24
N THR A 92 20.42 -6.49 -3.52
CA THR A 92 21.60 -6.17 -2.70
C THR A 92 22.55 -5.20 -3.42
N ASP A 93 22.16 -4.69 -4.59
CA ASP A 93 22.99 -3.90 -5.50
C ASP A 93 22.33 -2.57 -5.90
N ASP A 94 21.57 -1.97 -4.97
CA ASP A 94 20.83 -0.72 -5.15
C ASP A 94 19.82 -0.80 -6.32
N SER A 95 19.04 -1.89 -6.36
CA SER A 95 17.95 -2.21 -7.31
C SER A 95 18.36 -2.53 -8.74
N LYS A 96 19.66 -2.73 -9.01
CA LYS A 96 20.12 -3.09 -10.36
C LYS A 96 19.65 -4.48 -10.75
N THR A 97 19.67 -5.43 -9.81
CA THR A 97 19.14 -6.78 -9.98
C THR A 97 18.26 -7.17 -8.79
N TRP A 98 17.38 -8.15 -9.04
CA TRP A 98 16.48 -8.70 -8.04
C TRP A 98 16.61 -10.22 -8.05
N SER A 99 16.57 -10.85 -6.87
CA SER A 99 16.52 -12.30 -6.77
C SER A 99 15.21 -12.85 -7.32
N ASP A 100 15.20 -14.11 -7.73
CA ASP A 100 13.94 -14.80 -8.00
C ASP A 100 13.03 -14.76 -6.74
N PRO A 101 11.71 -14.57 -6.89
CA PRO A 101 10.80 -14.58 -5.76
C PRO A 101 10.79 -15.94 -5.05
N VAL A 102 10.96 -15.92 -3.72
CA VAL A 102 10.91 -17.09 -2.86
C VAL A 102 9.56 -17.15 -2.14
N ASP A 103 8.87 -18.28 -2.23
CA ASP A 103 7.63 -18.53 -1.48
C ASP A 103 7.92 -18.71 0.01
N ILE A 104 7.47 -17.75 0.82
CA ILE A 104 7.62 -17.71 2.27
C ILE A 104 6.28 -17.92 2.98
N THR A 105 5.25 -18.40 2.28
CA THR A 105 3.88 -18.55 2.80
C THR A 105 3.83 -19.44 4.02
N LYS A 106 4.48 -20.62 3.98
CA LYS A 106 4.52 -21.56 5.11
C LYS A 106 5.22 -20.98 6.34
N GLN A 107 6.13 -20.03 6.13
CA GLN A 107 6.92 -19.43 7.21
C GLN A 107 6.17 -18.27 7.88
N LEU A 108 5.51 -17.43 7.09
CA LEU A 108 5.05 -16.11 7.53
C LEU A 108 3.55 -15.86 7.39
N THR A 109 2.79 -16.81 6.85
CA THR A 109 1.33 -16.73 6.78
C THR A 109 0.71 -17.77 7.72
N PRO A 110 -0.21 -17.38 8.61
CA PRO A 110 -0.87 -18.35 9.49
C PRO A 110 -1.51 -19.52 8.73
N SER A 111 -1.48 -20.71 9.34
CA SER A 111 -2.09 -21.91 8.78
C SER A 111 -3.61 -21.75 8.64
N GLY A 112 -4.18 -22.40 7.63
CA GLY A 112 -5.63 -22.33 7.35
C GLY A 112 -6.14 -21.04 6.71
N TRP A 113 -5.29 -20.04 6.46
CA TRP A 113 -5.71 -18.80 5.79
C TRP A 113 -5.83 -18.98 4.26
N SER A 114 -6.96 -18.53 3.70
CA SER A 114 -7.20 -18.49 2.25
C SER A 114 -6.76 -17.16 1.63
N TRP A 115 -7.27 -16.04 2.17
CA TRP A 115 -6.97 -14.69 1.71
C TRP A 115 -5.89 -14.05 2.61
N ASP A 116 -4.93 -13.35 2.00
CA ASP A 116 -3.88 -12.62 2.70
C ASP A 116 -3.49 -11.34 1.95
N ALA A 117 -2.92 -10.37 2.67
CA ALA A 117 -2.44 -9.10 2.14
C ALA A 117 -1.18 -8.67 2.93
N VAL A 118 -0.14 -8.20 2.23
CA VAL A 118 0.99 -7.47 2.85
C VAL A 118 0.97 -6.04 2.30
N GLY A 119 1.12 -5.06 3.20
CA GLY A 119 0.91 -3.64 2.91
C GLY A 119 -0.47 -3.38 2.32
N PRO A 120 -0.59 -2.96 1.04
CA PRO A 120 0.52 -2.54 0.18
C PRO A 120 1.15 -1.22 0.67
N GLY A 121 2.20 -0.76 -0.01
CA GLY A 121 2.99 0.41 0.42
C GLY A 121 4.38 -0.03 0.90
N ILE A 122 4.78 0.37 2.12
CA ILE A 122 6.13 0.11 2.64
C ILE A 122 6.12 -0.46 4.07
N GLY A 123 7.14 -1.28 4.37
CA GLY A 123 7.57 -1.55 5.73
C GLY A 123 8.50 -0.46 6.27
N ILE A 124 8.99 -0.64 7.49
CA ILE A 124 9.95 0.28 8.12
C ILE A 124 11.11 -0.48 8.76
N THR A 125 12.27 0.16 8.82
CA THR A 125 13.37 -0.25 9.69
C THR A 125 13.35 0.60 10.96
N LEU A 126 13.35 -0.04 12.12
CA LEU A 126 13.42 0.63 13.41
C LEU A 126 14.85 1.10 13.70
N SER A 127 14.99 1.98 14.70
CA SER A 127 16.30 2.52 15.09
C SER A 127 17.31 1.48 15.57
N LEU A 128 16.88 0.27 15.97
CA LEU A 128 17.75 -0.81 16.40
C LEU A 128 17.96 -1.89 15.32
N GLY A 129 17.43 -1.67 14.11
CA GLY A 129 17.66 -2.52 12.93
C GLY A 129 16.53 -3.50 12.59
N GLU A 130 15.51 -3.64 13.44
CA GLU A 130 14.37 -4.50 13.18
C GLU A 130 13.55 -4.01 11.99
N ILE A 131 13.07 -4.92 11.14
CA ILE A 131 12.23 -4.61 9.98
C ILE A 131 10.80 -4.99 10.30
N VAL A 132 9.90 -4.02 10.32
CA VAL A 132 8.47 -4.24 10.55
C VAL A 132 7.70 -4.03 9.25
N VAL A 133 7.02 -5.08 8.79
CA VAL A 133 6.18 -5.04 7.59
C VAL A 133 4.72 -5.24 7.98
N PRO A 134 3.81 -4.29 7.67
CA PRO A 134 2.40 -4.42 7.99
C PRO A 134 1.75 -5.43 7.05
N ALA A 135 0.93 -6.32 7.59
CA ALA A 135 0.15 -7.27 6.82
C ALA A 135 -1.26 -7.42 7.42
N GLN A 136 -2.12 -8.13 6.70
CA GLN A 136 -3.45 -8.48 7.18
C GLN A 136 -3.35 -9.18 8.52
N GLY A 137 -3.99 -8.60 9.53
CA GLY A 137 -4.08 -9.21 10.85
C GLY A 137 -2.74 -9.42 11.58
N ARG A 138 -1.61 -8.89 11.10
CA ARG A 138 -0.28 -9.11 11.70
C ARG A 138 0.77 -8.08 11.29
N ASN A 139 1.85 -8.00 12.04
CA ASN A 139 3.14 -7.53 11.53
C ASN A 139 4.00 -8.77 11.24
N ILE A 140 4.58 -8.86 10.04
CA ILE A 140 5.38 -10.02 9.63
C ILE A 140 6.52 -10.25 10.62
N SER A 141 6.73 -11.51 11.02
CA SER A 141 7.75 -11.98 11.97
C SER A 141 7.60 -11.56 13.43
N TYR A 142 6.51 -10.89 13.83
CA TYR A 142 6.32 -10.47 15.23
C TYR A 142 5.06 -11.00 15.88
N GLN A 143 3.89 -10.49 15.48
CA GLN A 143 2.65 -10.77 16.22
C GLN A 143 1.43 -10.70 15.31
N THR A 144 0.44 -11.52 15.63
CA THR A 144 -0.93 -11.34 15.16
C THR A 144 -1.57 -10.17 15.91
N LEU A 145 -2.43 -9.43 15.22
CA LEU A 145 -3.03 -8.19 15.69
C LEU A 145 -4.54 -8.30 15.56
N LYS A 146 -5.20 -8.64 16.67
CA LYS A 146 -6.66 -8.78 16.70
C LYS A 146 -7.32 -7.45 16.33
N GLY A 147 -8.21 -7.50 15.34
CA GLY A 147 -8.96 -6.33 14.87
C GLY A 147 -8.24 -5.43 13.86
N ALA A 148 -6.99 -5.76 13.49
CA ALA A 148 -6.28 -5.11 12.38
C ALA A 148 -7.00 -5.35 11.04
N GLY A 149 -6.82 -4.42 10.11
CA GLY A 149 -7.40 -4.50 8.76
C GLY A 149 -6.63 -5.45 7.85
N SER A 150 -7.12 -5.59 6.61
CA SER A 150 -6.42 -6.33 5.54
C SER A 150 -5.27 -5.51 4.95
N GLU A 151 -5.45 -4.21 4.80
CA GLU A 151 -4.44 -3.30 4.24
C GLU A 151 -3.99 -2.31 5.32
N GLY A 152 -2.76 -2.46 5.78
CA GLY A 152 -2.21 -1.73 6.92
C GLY A 152 -1.00 -0.89 6.56
N THR A 153 -0.83 0.23 7.26
CA THR A 153 0.43 1.00 7.25
C THR A 153 1.09 0.92 8.62
N ILE A 154 2.41 1.09 8.66
CA ILE A 154 3.17 1.12 9.91
C ILE A 154 4.11 2.33 9.92
N ALA A 155 4.26 2.96 11.09
CA ALA A 155 5.32 3.93 11.34
C ALA A 155 5.87 3.77 12.77
N GLN A 156 7.16 4.07 12.96
CA GLN A 156 7.67 4.38 14.29
C GLN A 156 7.32 5.84 14.59
N THR A 157 6.56 6.09 15.65
CA THR A 157 6.19 7.44 16.10
C THR A 157 7.36 8.10 16.85
N PRO A 158 7.36 9.44 17.01
CA PRO A 158 8.47 10.14 17.65
C PRO A 158 8.81 9.68 19.08
N ASN A 159 7.85 9.12 19.83
CA ASN A 159 8.10 8.53 21.15
C ASN A 159 8.71 7.11 21.09
N GLY A 160 9.04 6.60 19.91
CA GLY A 160 9.66 5.28 19.70
C GLY A 160 8.67 4.13 19.57
N LYS A 161 7.36 4.33 19.82
CA LYS A 161 6.33 3.30 19.67
C LYS A 161 5.94 3.09 18.22
N LEU A 162 5.43 1.90 17.93
CA LEU A 162 4.85 1.57 16.64
C LEU A 162 3.41 2.08 16.55
N TYR A 163 3.01 2.48 15.35
CA TYR A 163 1.68 2.97 15.03
C TYR A 163 1.17 2.29 13.77
N ARG A 164 0.12 1.47 13.93
CA ARG A 164 -0.66 0.91 12.83
C ARG A 164 -1.77 1.88 12.47
N ASN A 165 -1.95 2.12 11.17
CA ASN A 165 -3.05 2.90 10.62
C ASN A 165 -3.60 2.18 9.40
N ASP A 166 -4.67 1.44 9.62
CA ASP A 166 -5.21 0.45 8.70
C ASP A 166 -6.45 0.97 7.99
N ARG A 167 -6.64 0.45 6.77
CA ARG A 167 -7.92 0.53 6.06
C ARG A 167 -8.97 -0.18 6.91
N ALA A 168 -10.08 0.51 7.17
CA ALA A 168 -11.22 -0.04 7.86
C ALA A 168 -12.26 -0.59 6.86
N GLY A 169 -13.32 -1.22 7.39
CA GLY A 169 -14.44 -1.70 6.58
C GLY A 169 -15.23 -0.56 5.93
N ALA A 170 -15.99 -0.85 4.87
CA ALA A 170 -16.76 0.16 4.14
C ALA A 170 -17.75 0.94 5.01
N ALA A 171 -18.29 0.32 6.07
CA ALA A 171 -19.21 0.96 7.00
C ALA A 171 -18.51 1.79 8.11
N ASP A 172 -17.19 1.64 8.28
CA ASP A 172 -16.46 2.25 9.38
C ASP A 172 -16.18 3.75 9.16
N ASN A 173 -16.14 4.22 7.90
CA ASN A 173 -15.96 5.63 7.50
C ASN A 173 -14.66 6.34 7.92
N TYR A 174 -13.78 5.68 8.67
CA TYR A 174 -12.57 6.27 9.26
C TYR A 174 -11.41 5.27 9.23
N ARG A 175 -10.18 5.78 9.35
CA ARG A 175 -9.00 4.93 9.58
C ARG A 175 -9.09 4.19 10.91
N LYS A 176 -8.53 2.99 10.97
CA LYS A 176 -8.44 2.20 12.20
C LYS A 176 -7.01 2.22 12.72
N VAL A 177 -6.81 2.70 13.94
CA VAL A 177 -5.47 2.94 14.49
C VAL A 177 -5.20 2.12 15.75
N ALA A 178 -3.97 1.66 15.90
CA ALA A 178 -3.46 1.02 17.11
C ALA A 178 -2.01 1.42 17.36
N ARG A 179 -1.59 1.43 18.62
CA ARG A 179 -0.24 1.81 19.03
C ARG A 179 0.37 0.70 19.87
N GLY A 180 1.68 0.51 19.76
CA GLY A 180 2.32 -0.61 20.40
C GLY A 180 3.84 -0.61 20.36
N SER A 181 4.39 -1.78 20.63
CA SER A 181 5.79 -2.16 20.46
C SER A 181 5.86 -3.41 19.58
N LEU A 182 7.05 -3.96 19.39
CA LEU A 182 7.23 -5.24 18.68
C LEU A 182 6.40 -6.38 19.28
N ASN A 183 6.13 -6.34 20.59
CA ASN A 183 5.54 -7.46 21.34
C ASN A 183 4.07 -7.23 21.75
N ALA A 184 3.55 -6.00 21.69
CA ALA A 184 2.18 -5.73 22.13
C ALA A 184 1.59 -4.49 21.46
N PHE A 185 0.31 -4.55 21.08
CA PHE A 185 -0.46 -3.41 20.59
C PHE A 185 -1.72 -3.19 21.43
N SER A 186 -2.15 -1.92 21.51
CA SER A 186 -3.48 -1.57 21.97
C SER A 186 -4.55 -2.14 21.03
N SER A 187 -5.79 -2.21 21.51
CA SER A 187 -6.94 -2.44 20.64
C SER A 187 -7.00 -1.39 19.53
N PHE A 188 -7.45 -1.83 18.35
CA PHE A 188 -7.72 -0.96 17.21
C PHE A 188 -8.97 -0.11 17.45
N VAL A 189 -8.86 1.20 17.23
CA VAL A 189 -9.96 2.17 17.37
C VAL A 189 -10.13 2.98 16.09
N LEU A 190 -11.35 3.43 15.79
CA LEU A 190 -11.59 4.33 14.66
C LEU A 190 -11.13 5.76 15.00
N ASP A 191 -10.27 6.32 14.17
CA ASP A 191 -9.80 7.70 14.30
C ASP A 191 -10.74 8.66 13.57
N LYS A 192 -11.65 9.29 14.32
CA LYS A 192 -12.64 10.23 13.79
C LYS A 192 -12.02 11.48 13.13
N GLY A 193 -10.72 11.75 13.36
CA GLY A 193 -9.97 12.81 12.68
C GLY A 193 -9.50 12.41 11.28
N LEU A 194 -9.56 11.13 10.92
CA LEU A 194 -9.10 10.58 9.66
C LEU A 194 -10.25 9.88 8.90
N PRO A 195 -11.19 10.63 8.28
CA PRO A 195 -12.18 10.04 7.37
C PRO A 195 -11.51 9.26 6.25
N ASP A 196 -12.11 8.13 5.87
CA ASP A 196 -11.57 7.21 4.86
C ASP A 196 -12.68 6.43 4.13
N PRO A 197 -12.57 6.20 2.80
CA PRO A 197 -13.60 5.53 2.02
C PRO A 197 -13.35 4.04 1.85
N ALA A 198 -12.83 3.39 2.89
CA ALA A 198 -12.28 2.03 2.84
C ALA A 198 -11.29 1.87 1.68
N CYS A 199 -10.23 2.69 1.70
CA CYS A 199 -9.12 2.67 0.76
C CYS A 199 -7.80 2.48 1.51
N GLU A 200 -6.74 2.05 0.81
CA GLU A 200 -5.39 2.12 1.36
C GLU A 200 -4.94 3.60 1.49
N ALA A 201 -3.93 3.81 2.35
CA ALA A 201 -3.33 5.10 2.66
C ALA A 201 -1.83 4.92 2.90
N ALA A 202 -1.07 6.01 3.03
CA ALA A 202 0.36 5.98 3.35
C ALA A 202 0.68 6.71 4.66
N THR A 203 1.62 6.16 5.44
CA THR A 203 2.16 6.78 6.66
C THR A 203 3.69 6.79 6.61
N LEU A 204 4.32 7.89 7.00
CA LEU A 204 5.78 8.04 6.99
C LEU A 204 6.24 8.83 8.23
N LEU A 205 7.23 8.30 8.97
CA LEU A 205 8.02 9.13 9.88
C LEU A 205 9.02 9.96 9.04
N TYR A 206 8.79 11.27 8.92
CA TYR A 206 9.62 12.13 8.07
C TYR A 206 10.92 12.57 8.77
N ASN A 207 10.81 12.96 10.04
CA ASN A 207 11.96 13.25 10.89
C ASN A 207 11.62 13.07 12.37
N LYS A 208 12.63 12.71 13.17
CA LYS A 208 12.61 12.92 14.62
C LYS A 208 12.92 14.38 14.92
N LYS A 209 12.61 14.82 16.15
CA LYS A 209 12.95 16.17 16.61
C LYS A 209 14.48 16.33 16.56
N ASP A 210 14.94 17.41 15.96
CA ASP A 210 16.35 17.77 15.91
C ASP A 210 16.49 19.31 15.99
N ALA A 211 17.71 19.82 15.82
CA ALA A 211 17.99 21.26 15.85
C ALA A 211 17.26 22.04 14.73
N ASN A 212 16.84 21.36 13.66
CA ASN A 212 16.17 21.97 12.50
C ASN A 212 14.64 21.93 12.62
N GLY A 213 14.08 21.36 13.70
CA GLY A 213 12.67 21.51 14.03
C GLY A 213 12.01 20.30 14.69
N PRO A 214 10.67 20.35 14.84
CA PRO A 214 9.91 19.31 15.52
C PRO A 214 9.91 17.99 14.73
N ALA A 215 9.63 16.89 15.44
CA ALA A 215 9.35 15.61 14.80
C ALA A 215 8.07 15.70 13.95
N ARG A 216 8.01 14.95 12.85
CA ARG A 216 6.88 14.97 11.92
C ARG A 216 6.52 13.57 11.45
N VAL A 217 5.26 13.20 11.62
CA VAL A 217 4.64 12.03 10.97
C VAL A 217 3.73 12.53 9.86
N ILE A 218 3.94 12.01 8.66
CA ILE A 218 3.16 12.35 7.47
C ILE A 218 2.13 11.25 7.23
N PHE A 219 0.92 11.64 6.89
CA PHE A 219 -0.15 10.73 6.51
C PHE A 219 -0.83 11.22 5.24
N MET A 220 -1.14 10.30 4.33
CA MET A 220 -1.84 10.59 3.08
C MET A 220 -2.96 9.60 2.85
N ASN A 221 -4.17 10.12 2.65
CA ASN A 221 -5.34 9.35 2.22
C ASN A 221 -6.35 10.25 1.50
N SER A 222 -7.44 9.67 1.00
CA SER A 222 -8.63 10.44 0.61
C SER A 222 -9.46 10.78 1.84
N VAL A 223 -9.71 12.07 2.07
CA VAL A 223 -10.40 12.58 3.27
C VAL A 223 -11.90 12.66 3.04
N HIS A 224 -12.50 11.54 2.67
CA HIS A 224 -13.92 11.42 2.40
C HIS A 224 -14.40 10.02 2.77
N LYS A 225 -15.70 9.86 3.06
CA LYS A 225 -16.30 8.60 3.49
C LYS A 225 -16.66 7.68 2.32
N ASP A 226 -16.96 8.28 1.16
CA ASP A 226 -17.45 7.53 -0.01
C ASP A 226 -16.63 7.77 -1.30
N SER A 227 -15.59 8.59 -1.25
CA SER A 227 -14.86 9.02 -2.45
C SER A 227 -13.36 8.92 -2.26
N ARG A 228 -12.68 8.36 -3.26
CA ARG A 228 -11.21 8.27 -3.30
C ARG A 228 -10.54 9.54 -3.83
N ARG A 229 -11.31 10.55 -4.26
CA ARG A 229 -10.82 11.73 -5.01
C ARG A 229 -10.59 12.98 -4.15
N HIS A 230 -10.43 12.82 -2.83
CA HIS A 230 -10.18 13.93 -1.91
C HIS A 230 -8.82 13.78 -1.24
N MET A 231 -7.78 13.51 -2.04
CA MET A 231 -6.43 13.26 -1.56
C MET A 231 -5.89 14.42 -0.74
N ARG A 232 -5.30 14.10 0.42
CA ARG A 232 -4.73 15.06 1.35
C ARG A 232 -3.47 14.52 1.97
N VAL A 233 -2.41 15.31 1.92
CA VAL A 233 -1.25 15.12 2.79
C VAL A 233 -1.48 15.84 4.11
N ARG A 234 -1.14 15.21 5.23
CA ARG A 234 -1.28 15.76 6.58
C ARG A 234 -0.02 15.55 7.40
N ILE A 235 0.18 16.40 8.41
CA ILE A 235 1.29 16.31 9.36
C ILE A 235 0.75 16.20 10.78
N SER A 236 1.26 15.23 11.53
CA SER A 236 1.20 15.19 12.99
C SER A 236 2.54 15.61 13.57
N TYR A 237 2.48 16.46 14.59
CA TYR A 237 3.61 16.83 15.44
C TYR A 237 3.55 16.12 16.80
N ASP A 238 2.51 15.34 17.04
CA ASP A 238 2.30 14.64 18.31
C ASP A 238 3.28 13.48 18.43
N ALA A 239 3.79 13.24 19.64
CA ALA A 239 4.79 12.23 19.89
C ALA A 239 4.29 10.80 19.59
N ASP A 240 2.98 10.59 19.59
CA ASP A 240 2.28 9.34 19.28
C ASP A 240 1.43 9.44 18.00
N ALA A 241 1.56 10.50 17.20
CA ALA A 241 0.73 10.77 16.04
C ALA A 241 -0.80 10.80 16.31
N LYS A 242 -1.23 11.34 17.47
CA LYS A 242 -2.65 11.38 17.86
C LYS A 242 -3.52 12.27 16.98
N LYS A 243 -3.03 13.43 16.52
CA LYS A 243 -3.78 14.35 15.66
C LYS A 243 -2.96 14.82 14.46
N PHE A 244 -3.62 14.97 13.32
CA PHE A 244 -3.03 15.45 12.06
C PHE A 244 -3.62 16.82 11.69
N ASN A 245 -3.03 17.89 12.25
CA ASN A 245 -3.62 19.23 12.25
C ASN A 245 -3.30 20.02 10.97
N TYR A 246 -2.09 19.88 10.43
CA TYR A 246 -1.72 20.52 9.16
C TYR A 246 -2.14 19.65 7.99
N ARG A 247 -2.67 20.26 6.92
CA ARG A 247 -3.21 19.53 5.77
C ARG A 247 -3.17 20.36 4.50
N ARG A 248 -2.89 19.74 3.35
CA ARG A 248 -2.98 20.37 2.02
C ARG A 248 -3.61 19.42 1.02
N LYS A 249 -4.54 19.90 0.17
CA LYS A 249 -5.16 19.07 -0.86
C LYS A 249 -4.16 18.88 -1.98
N LEU A 250 -4.10 17.68 -2.57
CA LEU A 250 -3.28 17.50 -3.76
C LEU A 250 -3.84 18.29 -4.96
N SER A 251 -5.16 18.46 -5.00
CA SER A 251 -5.84 19.33 -5.96
C SER A 251 -5.47 20.81 -5.89
N ASP A 252 -4.73 21.25 -4.86
CA ASP A 252 -4.17 22.61 -4.82
C ASP A 252 -2.96 22.75 -5.78
N ALA A 253 -2.47 21.64 -6.33
CA ALA A 253 -1.41 21.55 -7.35
C ALA A 253 -1.75 20.44 -8.37
N PRO A 254 -2.79 20.63 -9.20
CA PRO A 254 -3.33 19.57 -10.06
C PRO A 254 -2.37 19.18 -11.19
N ILE A 255 -2.41 17.91 -11.58
CA ILE A 255 -1.70 17.38 -12.75
C ILE A 255 -2.71 17.14 -13.87
N SER A 256 -2.45 17.69 -15.06
CA SER A 256 -3.30 17.52 -16.24
C SER A 256 -2.95 16.25 -17.02
N GLY A 257 -3.94 15.65 -17.70
CA GLY A 257 -3.72 14.55 -18.64
C GLY A 257 -3.49 13.17 -18.00
N VAL A 258 -3.69 13.05 -16.68
CA VAL A 258 -3.45 11.82 -15.91
C VAL A 258 -4.73 11.15 -15.38
N GLY A 259 -5.91 11.65 -15.77
CA GLY A 259 -7.19 11.22 -15.23
C GLY A 259 -7.52 11.89 -13.89
N PHE A 260 -8.50 11.34 -13.17
CA PHE A 260 -8.91 11.82 -11.85
C PHE A 260 -7.99 11.25 -10.77
N GLU A 261 -7.23 12.12 -10.10
CA GLU A 261 -6.37 11.76 -8.97
C GLU A 261 -7.20 11.24 -7.79
N GLY A 262 -6.82 10.07 -7.25
CA GLY A 262 -7.49 9.50 -6.10
C GLY A 262 -7.39 7.98 -5.96
N GLY A 263 -6.96 7.52 -4.79
CA GLY A 263 -6.92 6.11 -4.44
C GLY A 263 -5.77 5.77 -3.51
N TYR A 264 -5.09 4.66 -3.83
CA TYR A 264 -3.93 4.18 -3.09
C TYR A 264 -2.79 5.19 -3.23
N SER A 265 -1.93 5.25 -2.22
CA SER A 265 -0.79 6.16 -2.19
C SER A 265 0.41 5.55 -1.50
N SER A 266 1.61 6.02 -1.79
CA SER A 266 2.82 5.65 -1.04
C SER A 266 3.71 6.89 -0.83
N LEU A 267 4.47 6.92 0.27
CA LEU A 267 5.29 8.08 0.65
C LEU A 267 6.73 7.69 0.92
N THR A 268 7.65 8.54 0.49
CA THR A 268 9.06 8.47 0.86
C THR A 268 9.63 9.87 1.18
N LYS A 269 10.79 9.90 1.83
CA LYS A 269 11.56 11.12 2.01
C LYS A 269 12.69 11.14 0.99
N THR A 270 12.73 12.16 0.15
CA THR A 270 13.79 12.34 -0.84
C THR A 270 15.08 12.89 -0.19
N ALA A 271 16.22 12.68 -0.84
CA ALA A 271 17.52 13.16 -0.37
C ALA A 271 17.58 14.69 -0.22
N ASP A 272 16.86 15.43 -1.07
CA ASP A 272 16.76 16.90 -1.05
C ASP A 272 15.67 17.41 -0.08
N ARG A 273 15.27 16.58 0.90
CA ARG A 273 14.35 16.91 1.99
C ARG A 273 12.96 17.31 1.49
N LYS A 274 12.41 16.56 0.53
CA LYS A 274 11.00 16.63 0.12
C LYS A 274 10.27 15.35 0.54
N ILE A 275 8.95 15.42 0.47
CA ILE A 275 8.09 14.24 0.52
C ILE A 275 7.86 13.83 -0.93
N GLY A 276 8.38 12.67 -1.31
CA GLY A 276 8.00 12.00 -2.56
C GLY A 276 6.72 11.21 -2.31
N ALA A 277 5.76 11.30 -3.23
CA ALA A 277 4.51 10.58 -3.15
C ALA A 277 4.19 9.92 -4.49
N LEU A 278 3.66 8.71 -4.45
CA LEU A 278 2.97 8.09 -5.57
C LEU A 278 1.47 8.06 -5.26
N VAL A 279 0.62 8.42 -6.21
CA VAL A 279 -0.84 8.46 -6.05
C VAL A 279 -1.53 7.83 -7.24
N LYS A 280 -2.47 6.92 -6.99
CA LYS A 280 -3.28 6.32 -8.05
C LYS A 280 -4.18 7.38 -8.72
N THR A 281 -4.30 7.30 -10.03
CA THR A 281 -5.31 8.03 -10.82
C THR A 281 -6.27 7.07 -11.53
N ASP A 282 -7.43 7.58 -11.93
CA ASP A 282 -8.45 6.84 -12.67
C ASP A 282 -9.00 7.69 -13.82
N PHE A 283 -8.86 7.23 -15.06
CA PHE A 283 -9.34 7.98 -16.23
C PHE A 283 -10.86 8.00 -16.33
N TYR A 284 -11.54 7.03 -15.72
CA TYR A 284 -13.00 6.98 -15.59
C TYR A 284 -13.77 7.10 -16.93
N GLN A 285 -13.14 6.69 -18.04
CA GLN A 285 -13.67 6.93 -19.39
C GLN A 285 -14.97 6.16 -19.69
N THR A 286 -15.29 5.15 -18.90
CA THR A 286 -16.51 4.32 -19.00
C THR A 286 -17.38 4.39 -17.75
N GLY A 287 -17.15 5.37 -16.86
CA GLY A 287 -17.98 5.55 -15.66
C GLY A 287 -17.68 4.59 -14.50
N GLY A 288 -16.49 3.98 -14.46
CA GLY A 288 -16.03 3.13 -13.36
C GLY A 288 -15.93 1.64 -13.71
N SER A 289 -15.97 1.27 -14.99
CA SER A 289 -15.93 -0.13 -15.41
C SER A 289 -14.52 -0.73 -15.38
N GLU A 290 -14.40 -2.02 -15.71
CA GLU A 290 -13.11 -2.69 -15.80
C GLU A 290 -12.22 -2.24 -16.95
N GLY A 291 -12.84 -1.62 -17.97
CA GLY A 291 -12.15 -1.01 -19.09
C GLY A 291 -11.51 0.32 -18.74
N ASP A 292 -11.75 0.89 -17.55
CA ASP A 292 -11.15 2.16 -17.15
C ASP A 292 -9.64 2.06 -16.95
N HIS A 293 -8.90 2.98 -17.57
CA HIS A 293 -7.45 3.02 -17.42
C HIS A 293 -7.11 3.62 -16.06
N ARG A 294 -6.12 3.04 -15.41
CA ARG A 294 -5.59 3.55 -14.14
C ARG A 294 -4.09 3.73 -14.26
N ALA A 295 -3.60 4.82 -13.71
CA ALA A 295 -2.18 5.13 -13.68
C ALA A 295 -1.76 5.50 -12.26
N ILE A 296 -0.48 5.81 -12.11
CA ILE A 296 0.12 6.35 -10.89
C ILE A 296 0.88 7.60 -11.30
N VAL A 297 0.76 8.65 -10.49
CA VAL A 297 1.53 9.90 -10.60
C VAL A 297 2.39 10.10 -9.38
#